data_AF-A0A094FJ67-F1
#
_entry.id   AF-A0A094FJ67-F1
#
_cell.length_a   1.000
_cell.length_b   1.000
_cell.length_c   1.000
_cell.angle_alpha   90.00
_cell.angle_beta   90.00
_cell.angle_gamma   90.00
#
_symmetry.space_group_name_H-M   'P 1'
#
loop_
_entity.id
_entity.type
_entity.pdbx_description
1 polymer ?
#
loop_
_entity_poly.entity_id
_entity_poly.type
_entity_poly.pdbx_seq_one_letter_code
_entity_poly.pdbx_strand_id
1 'polypeptide(L)'
;MSSEPRTITSLSTKRDLRRCEMAIESDEAVHKSNLFVLEIRQIQHERLLNYEKDKTKEIEEDRAKEREKERKREEKKVRKENKKIEKQNKKLEKEREKEMRKKDGYEPRASFCWIF
;
A
#
# COMPACT_ATOMS: atom_id res chain seq x y z
N MET A 1 -33.71 74.93 -19.72
CA MET A 1 -33.71 74.51 -18.30
C MET A 1 -34.46 73.19 -18.23
N SER A 2 -33.75 72.06 -18.30
CA SER A 2 -34.40 70.74 -18.17
C SER A 2 -34.63 70.46 -16.69
N SER A 3 -35.88 70.48 -16.25
CA SER A 3 -36.26 70.06 -14.91
C SER A 3 -36.11 68.54 -14.82
N GLU A 4 -35.22 68.06 -13.96
CA GLU A 4 -35.14 66.64 -13.60
C GLU A 4 -36.50 66.17 -13.06
N PRO A 5 -36.97 64.97 -13.44
CA PRO A 5 -38.19 64.43 -12.88
C PRO A 5 -37.95 64.16 -11.38
N ARG A 6 -38.61 64.92 -10.50
CA ARG A 6 -38.67 64.60 -9.08
C ARG A 6 -39.36 63.24 -8.93
N THR A 7 -38.58 62.20 -8.67
CA THR A 7 -39.08 60.87 -8.32
C THR A 7 -39.78 60.95 -6.97
N ILE A 8 -41.08 61.26 -6.99
CA ILE A 8 -41.97 61.12 -5.83
C ILE A 8 -42.19 59.61 -5.65
N THR A 9 -41.20 58.93 -5.05
CA THR A 9 -41.41 57.58 -4.53
C THR A 9 -42.42 57.69 -3.40
N SER A 10 -43.60 57.13 -3.60
CA SER A 10 -44.64 57.07 -2.57
C SER A 10 -44.10 56.35 -1.34
N LEU A 11 -44.64 56.69 -0.16
CA LEU A 11 -44.24 56.03 1.09
C LEU A 11 -44.38 54.50 1.04
N SER A 12 -45.34 53.98 0.25
CA SER A 12 -45.49 52.54 0.01
C SER A 12 -44.29 51.94 -0.73
N THR A 13 -43.87 52.54 -1.85
CA THR A 13 -42.70 52.05 -2.61
C THR A 13 -41.41 52.04 -1.80
N LYS A 14 -41.19 53.05 -0.95
CA LYS A 14 -40.04 53.09 -0.03
C LYS A 14 -40.09 51.97 1.01
N ARG A 15 -41.28 51.68 1.54
CA ARG A 15 -41.49 50.60 2.50
C ARG A 15 -41.24 49.23 1.87
N ASP A 16 -41.68 49.02 0.63
CA ASP A 16 -41.52 47.74 -0.06
C ASP A 16 -40.06 47.51 -0.48
N LEU A 17 -39.34 48.54 -0.95
CA LEU A 17 -37.89 48.45 -1.16
C LEU A 17 -37.16 48.05 0.12
N ARG A 18 -37.50 48.67 1.26
CA ARG A 18 -36.87 48.32 2.54
C ARG A 18 -37.15 46.87 2.96
N ARG A 19 -38.33 46.33 2.67
CA ARG A 19 -38.65 44.91 2.92
C ARG A 19 -37.78 43.99 2.08
N CYS A 20 -37.59 44.31 0.80
CA CYS A 20 -36.71 43.54 -0.08
C CYS A 20 -35.25 43.58 0.39
N GLU A 21 -34.75 44.75 0.79
CA GLU A 21 -33.40 44.89 1.36
C GLU A 21 -33.22 44.02 2.61
N MET A 22 -34.16 44.09 3.56
CA MET A 22 -34.09 43.27 4.77
C MET A 22 -34.15 41.76 4.48
N ALA A 23 -34.91 41.34 3.46
CA ALA A 23 -34.95 39.95 3.04
C ALA A 23 -33.57 39.51 2.52
N ILE A 24 -32.93 40.31 1.68
CA ILE A 24 -31.57 40.06 1.18
C ILE A 24 -30.56 40.01 2.33
N GLU A 25 -30.61 40.99 3.25
CA GLU A 25 -29.75 41.02 4.44
C GLU A 25 -29.91 39.74 5.28
N SER A 26 -31.14 39.23 5.42
CA SER A 26 -31.43 37.99 6.16
C SER A 26 -30.91 36.74 5.46
N ASP A 27 -31.08 36.65 4.13
CA ASP A 27 -30.59 35.53 3.33
C ASP A 27 -29.06 35.49 3.31
N GLU A 28 -28.40 36.65 3.25
CA GLU A 28 -26.95 36.75 3.38
C GLU A 28 -26.45 36.26 4.74
N ALA A 29 -27.15 36.58 5.83
CA ALA A 29 -26.78 36.12 7.15
C ALA A 29 -26.90 34.59 7.26
N VAL A 30 -27.97 34.01 6.71
CA VAL A 30 -28.16 32.56 6.65
C VAL A 30 -27.08 31.91 5.78
N HIS A 31 -26.78 32.47 4.61
CA HIS A 31 -25.75 31.93 3.73
C HIS A 31 -24.37 31.93 4.39
N LYS A 32 -23.97 33.04 5.03
CA LYS A 32 -22.71 33.14 5.78
C LYS A 32 -22.64 32.07 6.88
N SER A 33 -23.72 31.92 7.65
CA SER A 33 -23.80 30.87 8.67
C SER A 33 -23.66 29.47 8.08
N ASN A 34 -24.32 29.20 6.95
CA ASN A 34 -24.24 27.90 6.27
C ASN A 34 -22.82 27.60 5.77
N LEU A 35 -22.12 28.60 5.23
CA LEU A 35 -20.72 28.46 4.80
C LEU A 35 -19.82 28.04 5.97
N PHE A 36 -19.94 28.70 7.13
CA PHE A 36 -19.17 28.32 8.32
C PHE A 36 -19.46 26.88 8.77
N VAL A 37 -20.73 26.46 8.75
CA VAL A 37 -21.11 25.08 9.10
C VAL A 37 -20.48 24.08 8.13
N LEU A 38 -20.51 24.37 6.82
CA LEU A 38 -19.92 23.50 5.80
C LEU A 38 -18.39 23.41 5.94
N GLU A 39 -17.72 24.53 6.21
CA GLU A 39 -16.27 24.57 6.44
C GLU A 39 -15.87 23.72 7.64
N ILE A 40 -16.58 23.85 8.77
CA ILE A 40 -16.33 23.04 9.97
C ILE A 40 -16.53 21.55 9.66
N ARG A 41 -17.60 21.20 8.94
CA ARG A 41 -17.85 19.80 8.54
C ARG A 41 -16.74 19.28 7.64
N GLN A 42 -16.28 20.07 6.67
CA GLN A 42 -15.17 19.68 5.80
C GLN A 42 -13.91 19.38 6.61
N ILE A 43 -13.54 20.26 7.54
CA ILE A 43 -12.38 20.06 8.42
C ILE A 43 -12.52 18.77 9.23
N GLN A 44 -13.71 18.49 9.77
CA GLN A 44 -13.96 17.26 10.52
C GLN A 44 -13.83 16.01 9.64
N HIS A 45 -14.38 16.04 8.42
CA HIS A 45 -14.26 14.93 7.48
C HIS A 45 -12.82 14.69 7.04
N GLU A 46 -12.04 15.74 6.77
CA GLU A 46 -10.63 15.62 6.42
C GLU A 46 -9.81 14.99 7.55
N ARG A 47 -10.07 15.39 8.81
CA ARG A 47 -9.43 14.78 9.99
C ARG A 47 -9.75 13.29 10.12
N LEU A 48 -11.02 12.93 9.94
CA LEU A 48 -11.46 11.54 10.03
C LEU A 48 -10.84 10.69 8.92
N LEU A 49 -10.81 11.20 7.69
CA LEU A 49 -10.18 10.54 6.56
C LEU A 49 -8.67 10.33 6.78
N ASN A 50 -7.97 11.32 7.34
CA ASN A 50 -6.54 11.18 7.65
C ASN A 50 -6.30 10.11 8.72
N TYR A 51 -7.12 10.09 9.78
CA TYR A 51 -7.06 9.05 10.80
C TYR A 51 -7.29 7.65 10.23
N GLU A 52 -8.29 7.49 9.35
CA GLU A 52 -8.53 6.21 8.67
C GLU A 52 -7.34 5.78 7.81
N LYS A 53 -6.75 6.70 7.05
CA LYS A 53 -5.55 6.43 6.23
C LYS A 53 -4.35 6.00 7.06
N ASP A 54 -4.13 6.62 8.21
CA ASP A 54 -3.00 6.26 9.08
C ASP A 54 -3.22 4.88 9.70
N LYS A 55 -4.45 4.57 10.12
CA LYS A 55 -4.81 3.24 10.59
C LYS A 55 -4.67 2.17 9.50
N THR A 56 -5.05 2.45 8.25
CA THR A 56 -4.88 1.48 7.16
C THR A 56 -3.40 1.24 6.86
N LYS A 57 -2.57 2.28 6.88
CA LYS A 57 -1.11 2.13 6.74
C LYS A 57 -0.52 1.26 7.83
N GLU A 58 -0.89 1.48 9.10
CA GLU A 58 -0.40 0.67 10.23
C GLU A 58 -0.75 -0.81 10.03
N ILE A 59 -1.99 -1.10 9.64
CA ILE A 59 -2.43 -2.48 9.34
C ILE A 59 -1.65 -3.08 8.17
N GLU A 60 -1.38 -2.31 7.11
CA GLU A 60 -0.60 -2.77 5.96
C GLU A 60 0.87 -3.03 6.30
N GLU A 61 1.47 -2.18 7.12
CA GLU A 61 2.83 -2.38 7.64
C GLU A 61 2.93 -3.66 8.47
N ASP A 62 1.95 -3.93 9.33
CA ASP A 62 1.95 -5.15 10.12
C ASP A 62 1.77 -6.39 9.27
N ARG A 63 0.87 -6.36 8.27
CA ARG A 63 0.75 -7.42 7.26
C ARG A 63 2.04 -7.61 6.46
N ALA A 64 2.76 -6.53 6.15
CA ALA A 64 4.05 -6.61 5.45
C ALA A 64 5.12 -7.27 6.34
N LYS A 65 5.19 -6.90 7.62
CA LYS A 65 6.09 -7.52 8.61
C LYS A 65 5.80 -9.01 8.79
N GLU A 66 4.52 -9.41 8.81
CA GLU A 66 4.13 -10.83 8.89
C GLU A 66 4.56 -11.62 7.66
N ARG A 67 4.28 -11.10 6.45
CA ARG A 67 4.74 -11.72 5.19
C ARG A 67 6.26 -11.84 5.13
N GLU A 68 6.99 -10.85 5.62
CA GLU A 68 8.45 -10.91 5.67
C GLU A 68 8.96 -11.98 6.65
N LYS A 69 8.31 -12.11 7.82
CA LYS A 69 8.62 -13.17 8.80
C LYS A 69 8.36 -14.56 8.21
N GLU A 70 7.25 -14.73 7.50
CA GLU A 70 6.90 -15.98 6.82
C GLU A 70 7.93 -16.32 5.73
N ARG A 71 8.24 -15.37 4.85
CA ARG A 71 9.28 -15.53 3.82
C ARG A 71 10.63 -15.94 4.42
N LYS A 72 11.06 -15.30 5.51
CA LYS A 72 12.31 -15.65 6.22
C LYS A 72 12.27 -17.07 6.81
N ARG A 73 11.09 -17.55 7.25
CA ARG A 73 10.94 -18.92 7.77
C ARG A 73 11.01 -19.94 6.63
N GLU A 74 10.36 -19.68 5.51
CA GLU A 74 10.40 -20.52 4.31
C GLU A 74 11.80 -20.59 3.72
N GLU A 75 12.47 -19.45 3.56
CA GLU A 75 13.85 -19.38 3.07
C GLU A 75 14.80 -20.19 3.96
N LYS A 76 14.62 -20.14 5.29
CA LYS A 76 15.37 -21.00 6.23
C LYS A 76 15.09 -22.48 6.03
N LYS A 77 13.85 -22.88 5.73
CA LYS A 77 13.51 -24.29 5.44
C LYS A 77 14.19 -24.75 4.15
N VAL A 78 14.05 -23.99 3.06
CA VAL A 78 14.68 -24.27 1.77
C VAL A 78 16.20 -24.33 1.91
N ARG A 79 16.82 -23.39 2.62
CA ARG A 79 18.27 -23.40 2.85
C ARG A 79 18.74 -24.64 3.62
N LYS A 80 17.98 -25.10 4.62
CA LYS A 80 18.30 -26.34 5.35
C LYS A 80 18.17 -27.57 4.46
N GLU A 81 17.15 -27.61 3.61
CA GLU A 81 16.94 -28.69 2.66
C GLU A 81 18.03 -28.74 1.59
N ASN A 82 18.36 -27.62 0.98
CA ASN A 82 19.47 -27.50 0.03
C ASN A 82 20.80 -27.98 0.64
N LYS A 83 21.08 -27.62 1.91
CA LYS A 83 22.28 -28.10 2.61
C LYS A 83 22.28 -29.63 2.83
N LYS A 84 21.11 -30.27 2.99
CA LYS A 84 21.01 -31.73 3.07
C LYS A 84 21.28 -32.37 1.72
N ILE A 85 20.66 -31.84 0.66
CA ILE A 85 20.83 -32.30 -0.72
C ILE A 85 22.30 -32.15 -1.14
N GLU A 86 22.93 -31.02 -0.88
CA GLU A 86 24.35 -30.77 -1.19
C GLU A 86 25.28 -31.78 -0.51
N LYS A 87 25.02 -32.10 0.78
CA LYS A 87 25.78 -33.14 1.49
C LYS A 87 25.58 -34.53 0.89
N GLN A 88 24.37 -34.86 0.44
CA GLN A 88 24.09 -36.13 -0.23
C GLN A 88 24.79 -36.20 -1.59
N ASN A 89 24.69 -35.16 -2.41
CA ASN A 89 25.38 -35.07 -3.70
C ASN A 89 26.90 -35.23 -3.52
N LYS A 90 27.50 -34.55 -2.54
CA LYS A 90 28.93 -34.67 -2.25
C LYS A 90 29.35 -36.07 -1.79
N LYS A 91 28.46 -36.82 -1.13
CA LYS A 91 28.71 -38.23 -0.78
C LYS A 91 28.67 -39.11 -2.03
N LEU A 92 27.64 -38.95 -2.85
CA LEU A 92 27.47 -39.70 -4.10
C LEU A 92 28.63 -39.43 -5.08
N GLU A 93 29.09 -38.19 -5.20
CA GLU A 93 30.26 -37.83 -6.00
C GLU A 93 31.53 -38.55 -5.50
N LYS A 94 31.76 -38.57 -4.18
CA LYS A 94 32.90 -39.30 -3.60
C LYS A 94 32.81 -40.81 -3.82
N GLU A 95 31.62 -41.39 -3.76
CA GLU A 95 31.40 -42.81 -4.05
C GLU A 95 31.67 -43.11 -5.52
N ARG A 96 31.15 -42.28 -6.45
CA ARG A 96 31.47 -42.35 -7.87
C ARG A 96 32.97 -42.24 -8.14
N GLU A 97 33.66 -41.29 -7.52
CA GLU A 97 35.10 -41.12 -7.69
C GLU A 97 35.88 -42.35 -7.21
N LYS A 98 35.50 -42.93 -6.07
CA LYS A 98 36.09 -44.18 -5.57
C LYS A 98 35.82 -45.36 -6.51
N GLU A 99 34.63 -45.46 -7.08
CA GLU A 99 34.26 -46.53 -8.00
C GLU A 99 35.02 -46.42 -9.32
N MET A 100 35.18 -45.21 -9.87
CA MET A 100 36.00 -44.96 -11.05
C MET A 100 37.47 -45.29 -10.81
N ARG A 101 38.06 -44.87 -9.68
CA ARG A 101 39.44 -45.24 -9.31
C ARG A 101 39.66 -46.75 -9.18
N LYS A 102 38.64 -47.52 -8.80
CA LYS A 102 38.72 -48.99 -8.76
C LYS A 102 38.72 -49.62 -10.15
N LYS A 103 38.05 -49.01 -11.14
CA LYS A 103 38.08 -49.46 -12.53
C LYS A 103 39.41 -49.16 -13.20
N ASP A 104 40.02 -48.01 -12.89
CA ASP A 104 41.33 -47.63 -13.41
C ASP A 104 42.49 -48.45 -12.81
N GLY A 105 42.30 -49.04 -11.62
CA GLY A 105 43.25 -49.93 -10.94
C GLY A 105 43.12 -51.41 -11.29
N TYR A 106 42.26 -51.79 -12.26
CA TYR A 106 42.18 -53.17 -12.73
C TYR A 106 43.34 -53.45 -13.69
N GLU A 107 44.52 -53.73 -13.15
CA GLU A 107 45.53 -54.47 -13.88
C GLU A 107 45.02 -55.92 -14.01
N PRO A 108 44.78 -56.43 -15.23
CA PRO A 108 44.43 -57.84 -15.39
C PRO A 108 45.60 -58.66 -14.84
N ARG A 109 45.35 -59.46 -13.80
CA ARG A 109 46.33 -60.45 -13.34
C ARG A 109 46.69 -61.31 -14.54
N ALA A 110 47.95 -61.24 -14.98
CA ALA A 110 48.47 -62.08 -16.04
C ALA A 110 48.07 -63.52 -15.75
N SER A 111 47.23 -64.09 -16.62
CA SER A 111 46.83 -65.48 -16.53
C SER A 111 48.10 -66.31 -16.66
N PHE A 112 48.43 -67.05 -15.59
CA PHE A 112 49.55 -67.97 -15.60
C PHE A 112 49.17 -69.15 -16.50
N CYS A 113 49.57 -69.07 -17.77
CA CYS A 113 49.37 -70.15 -18.74
C CYS A 113 50.44 -71.21 -18.49
N TRP A 114 50.04 -72.35 -17.91
CA TRP A 114 50.85 -73.57 -17.95
C TRP A 114 50.78 -74.10 -19.38
N ILE A 115 51.84 -73.86 -20.16
CA ILE A 115 52.09 -74.59 -21.40
C ILE A 115 52.70 -75.94 -20.99
N PHE A 116 51.92 -77.01 -21.19
CA PHE A 116 52.41 -78.39 -21.26
C PHE A 116 52.78 -78.72 -22.71
#